data_AF-A0AAW4SDV6-F1
#
_entry.id   AF-A0AAW4SDV6-F1
#
_cell.length_a   1.000
_cell.length_b   1.000
_cell.length_c   1.000
_cell.angle_alpha   90.00
_cell.angle_beta   90.00
_cell.angle_gamma   90.00
#
_symmetry.space_group_name_H-M   'P 1'
#
loop_
_entity.id
_entity.type
_entity.pdbx_description
1 polymer ?
#
loop_
_entity_poly.entity_id
_entity_poly.type
_entity_poly.pdbx_seq_one_letter_code
_entity_poly.pdbx_strand_id
1 'polypeptide(L)'
;MSRSLSGELAEAFEAAVARRNASRIQRLVADPLRAVTPAFLRTLGHVKEVPAQTFWGETMRVVVPEPVSAMIYRFGYYDENVCRFLLAALREGNTFVDIGAHFGFFSKLAVRLVGGSGHVVAFEPMPRTRSLLSANLSGSIGAGCASIVEYAAFDEEKTLEFRDYGDAHSSFNSAFVGRGLERTGIPVDVRARRFDDIWNELGHQRIDVMKIDAESAELRVLIGAEQSLAKYKPVVIAEFGDFDLPNVPASRSIVEWLLPRGYVAFEASRSGPRPHQAQVRYGYTNLMFVPRDKLGLIDARDSH
;
A
#
# COMPACT_ATOMS: atom_id res chain seq x y z
N MET A 1 15.70 21.15 21.01
CA MET A 1 15.46 19.70 20.91
C MET A 1 15.10 19.39 19.47
N SER A 2 15.90 18.58 18.78
CA SER A 2 15.61 18.14 17.41
C SER A 2 14.35 17.28 17.44
N ARG A 3 13.34 17.57 16.61
CA ARG A 3 12.17 16.69 16.47
C ARG A 3 12.63 15.37 15.85
N SER A 4 12.04 14.25 16.29
CA SER A 4 12.31 12.98 15.62
C SER A 4 11.71 13.03 14.21
N LEU A 5 12.39 12.41 13.24
CA LEU A 5 11.92 12.36 11.86
C LEU A 5 10.46 11.88 11.73
N SER A 6 10.08 10.90 12.54
CA SER A 6 8.71 10.39 12.55
C SER A 6 7.69 11.44 13.01
N GLY A 7 8.07 12.34 13.92
CA GLY A 7 7.19 13.42 14.38
C GLY A 7 6.96 14.48 13.30
N GLU A 8 8.02 14.87 12.58
CA GLU A 8 7.92 15.83 11.48
C GLU A 8 7.06 15.28 10.33
N LEU A 9 7.23 14.00 9.99
CA LEU A 9 6.42 13.34 8.97
C LEU A 9 4.95 13.22 9.39
N ALA A 10 4.66 12.95 10.66
CA ALA A 10 3.30 12.90 11.17
C ALA A 10 2.61 14.27 11.09
N GLU A 11 3.30 15.35 11.46
CA GLU A 11 2.76 16.71 11.34
C GLU A 11 2.51 17.12 9.88
N ALA A 12 3.46 16.82 8.99
CA ALA A 12 3.31 17.06 7.55
C ALA A 12 2.13 16.26 6.97
N PHE A 13 1.93 15.04 7.45
CA PHE A 13 0.78 14.21 7.08
C PHE A 13 -0.54 14.81 7.56
N GLU A 14 -0.64 15.27 8.81
CA GLU A 14 -1.86 15.94 9.31
C GLU A 14 -2.19 17.21 8.52
N ALA A 15 -1.18 17.98 8.10
CA ALA A 15 -1.38 19.13 7.23
C ALA A 15 -1.95 18.73 5.86
N ALA A 16 -1.48 17.61 5.28
CA ALA A 16 -2.02 17.07 4.04
C ALA A 16 -3.47 16.57 4.21
N VAL A 17 -3.78 15.90 5.33
CA VAL A 17 -5.14 15.47 5.69
C VAL A 17 -6.08 16.68 5.82
N ALA A 18 -5.66 17.73 6.52
CA ALA A 18 -6.42 18.97 6.65
C ALA A 18 -6.71 19.61 5.27
N ARG A 19 -5.72 19.63 4.37
CA ARG A 19 -5.90 20.15 2.99
C ARG A 19 -6.93 19.34 2.20
N ARG A 20 -6.93 18.01 2.32
CA ARG A 20 -7.93 17.15 1.65
C ARG A 20 -9.34 17.45 2.15
N ASN A 21 -9.49 17.65 3.45
CA ASN A 21 -10.77 17.88 4.12
C ASN A 21 -11.30 19.32 3.99
N ALA A 22 -10.47 20.25 3.51
CA ALA A 22 -10.90 21.61 3.20
C ALA A 22 -11.99 21.64 2.10
N SER A 23 -12.82 22.69 2.15
CA SER A 23 -13.92 22.87 1.18
C SER A 23 -13.40 22.94 -0.26
N ARG A 24 -14.28 22.65 -1.24
CA ARG A 24 -13.91 22.74 -2.67
C ARG A 24 -13.42 24.14 -3.04
N ILE A 25 -14.03 25.19 -2.49
CA ILE A 25 -13.65 26.59 -2.72
C ILE A 25 -12.25 26.85 -2.17
N GLN A 26 -11.99 26.48 -0.90
CA GLN A 26 -10.66 26.65 -0.29
C GLN A 26 -9.57 25.94 -1.11
N ARG A 27 -9.82 24.73 -1.58
CA ARG A 27 -8.87 23.99 -2.42
C ARG A 27 -8.64 24.65 -3.78
N LEU A 28 -9.70 25.17 -4.41
CA LEU A 28 -9.60 25.87 -5.69
C LEU A 28 -8.82 27.18 -5.56
N VAL A 29 -9.01 27.92 -4.47
CA VAL A 29 -8.25 29.15 -4.19
C VAL A 29 -6.78 28.85 -3.91
N ALA A 30 -6.49 27.77 -3.18
CA ALA A 30 -5.12 27.41 -2.82
C ALA A 30 -4.27 26.92 -4.02
N ASP A 31 -4.85 26.08 -4.89
CA ASP A 31 -4.14 25.54 -6.06
C ASP A 31 -5.14 25.16 -7.18
N PRO A 32 -5.55 26.13 -8.01
CA PRO A 32 -6.61 25.93 -9.00
C PRO A 32 -6.20 24.93 -10.09
N LEU A 33 -4.94 24.95 -10.52
CA LEU A 33 -4.44 24.00 -11.51
C LEU A 33 -4.50 22.58 -10.96
N ARG A 34 -3.93 22.31 -9.77
CA ARG A 34 -3.98 20.97 -9.19
C ARG A 34 -5.41 20.50 -8.93
N ALA A 35 -6.32 21.40 -8.55
CA ALA A 35 -7.70 21.06 -8.25
C ALA A 35 -8.50 20.63 -9.48
N VAL A 36 -8.20 21.18 -10.67
CA VAL A 36 -9.01 21.00 -11.89
C VAL A 36 -8.37 20.06 -12.89
N THR A 37 -7.03 19.99 -12.97
CA THR A 37 -6.31 19.19 -13.98
C THR A 37 -6.78 17.73 -14.10
N PRO A 38 -6.92 16.94 -13.01
CA PRO A 38 -7.38 15.56 -13.14
C PRO A 38 -8.81 15.45 -13.67
N ALA A 39 -9.71 16.34 -13.26
CA ALA A 39 -11.09 16.33 -13.74
C ALA A 39 -11.16 16.71 -15.23
N PHE A 40 -10.38 17.72 -15.64
CA PHE A 40 -10.29 18.17 -17.02
C PHE A 40 -9.73 17.10 -17.96
N LEU A 41 -8.62 16.46 -17.57
CA LEU A 41 -8.01 15.37 -18.35
C LEU A 41 -8.95 14.18 -18.51
N ARG A 42 -9.71 13.83 -17.44
CA ARG A 42 -10.73 12.79 -17.51
C ARG A 42 -11.83 13.11 -18.53
N THR A 43 -12.31 14.36 -18.54
CA THR A 43 -13.33 14.79 -19.52
C THR A 43 -12.82 14.71 -20.96
N LEU A 44 -11.53 14.98 -21.19
CA LEU A 44 -10.91 14.88 -22.52
C LEU A 44 -10.48 13.45 -22.90
N GLY A 45 -10.60 12.47 -22.00
CA GLY A 45 -10.07 11.13 -22.23
C GLY A 45 -8.55 11.10 -22.39
N HIS A 46 -7.84 12.07 -21.82
CA HIS A 46 -6.39 12.18 -21.89
C HIS A 46 -5.73 11.67 -20.62
N VAL A 47 -4.61 10.98 -20.79
CA VAL A 47 -3.77 10.47 -19.71
C VAL A 47 -2.41 11.17 -19.78
N LYS A 48 -1.87 11.56 -18.62
CA LYS A 48 -0.58 12.23 -18.53
C LYS A 48 0.22 11.79 -17.32
N GLU A 49 1.46 11.40 -17.54
CA GLU A 49 2.47 11.27 -16.48
C GLU A 49 2.89 12.67 -16.00
N VAL A 50 2.76 12.94 -14.71
CA VAL A 50 3.11 14.21 -14.08
C VAL A 50 3.88 13.99 -12.78
N PRO A 51 4.79 14.90 -12.39
CA PRO A 51 5.34 14.90 -11.04
C PRO A 51 4.26 15.31 -10.03
N ALA A 52 4.16 14.56 -8.93
CA ALA A 52 3.34 14.88 -7.77
C ALA A 52 4.24 15.05 -6.54
N GLN A 53 3.94 16.07 -5.73
CA GLN A 53 4.65 16.32 -4.49
C GLN A 53 3.95 15.58 -3.35
N THR A 54 4.71 14.73 -2.67
CA THR A 54 4.26 13.92 -1.55
C THR A 54 4.21 14.76 -0.26
N PHE A 55 3.47 14.29 0.75
CA PHE A 55 3.38 15.02 2.02
C PHE A 55 4.72 15.10 2.77
N TRP A 56 5.68 14.21 2.48
CA TRP A 56 7.04 14.24 3.04
C TRP A 56 8.02 15.08 2.21
N GLY A 57 7.54 15.80 1.21
CA GLY A 57 8.30 16.80 0.45
C GLY A 57 9.03 16.28 -0.79
N GLU A 58 9.12 14.97 -0.99
CA GLU A 58 9.70 14.38 -2.20
C GLU A 58 8.71 14.36 -3.37
N THR A 59 9.25 14.24 -4.58
CA THR A 59 8.46 14.10 -5.81
C THR A 59 8.41 12.63 -6.24
N MET A 60 7.24 12.20 -6.73
CA MET A 60 7.09 10.96 -7.48
C MET A 60 6.32 11.20 -8.78
N ARG A 61 6.55 10.36 -9.79
CA ARG A 61 5.78 10.35 -11.03
C ARG A 61 4.47 9.61 -10.79
N VAL A 62 3.37 10.20 -11.24
CA VAL A 62 2.02 9.64 -11.17
C VAL A 62 1.32 9.83 -12.50
N VAL A 63 0.24 9.09 -12.74
CA VAL A 63 -0.48 9.14 -14.01
C VAL A 63 -1.89 9.69 -13.82
N VAL A 64 -2.14 10.94 -14.17
CA VAL A 64 -3.49 11.53 -14.06
C VAL A 64 -4.30 11.24 -15.32
N PRO A 65 -5.61 10.91 -15.23
CA PRO A 65 -6.50 11.12 -14.08
C PRO A 65 -6.82 9.85 -13.28
N GLU A 66 -5.92 8.86 -13.26
CA GLU A 66 -6.07 7.62 -12.49
C GLU A 66 -6.37 7.95 -11.01
N PRO A 67 -7.36 7.30 -10.37
CA PRO A 67 -7.88 7.74 -9.07
C PRO A 67 -6.83 7.91 -7.96
N VAL A 68 -5.92 6.95 -7.82
CA VAL A 68 -4.83 6.99 -6.83
C VAL A 68 -3.87 8.13 -7.14
N SER A 69 -3.42 8.21 -8.39
CA SER A 69 -2.56 9.28 -8.90
C SER A 69 -3.16 10.66 -8.73
N ALA A 70 -4.47 10.82 -8.95
CA ALA A 70 -5.17 12.08 -8.75
C ALA A 70 -5.21 12.49 -7.27
N MET A 71 -5.31 11.54 -6.34
CA MET A 71 -5.23 11.81 -4.91
C MET A 71 -3.82 12.28 -4.51
N ILE A 72 -2.79 11.56 -4.95
CA ILE A 72 -1.39 11.93 -4.69
C ILE A 72 -1.10 13.31 -5.29
N TYR A 73 -1.48 13.54 -6.55
CA TYR A 73 -1.24 14.80 -7.23
C TYR A 73 -1.88 15.99 -6.51
N ARG A 74 -3.10 15.83 -5.97
CA ARG A 74 -3.85 16.91 -5.33
C ARG A 74 -3.45 17.13 -3.86
N PHE A 75 -3.17 16.06 -3.13
CA PHE A 75 -3.07 16.10 -1.67
C PHE A 75 -1.74 15.61 -1.13
N GLY A 76 -0.88 15.02 -1.97
CA GLY A 76 0.40 14.46 -1.60
C GLY A 76 0.34 13.10 -0.93
N TYR A 77 -0.85 12.47 -0.89
CA TYR A 77 -1.03 11.11 -0.41
C TYR A 77 -2.27 10.44 -1.00
N TYR A 78 -2.34 9.12 -0.89
CA TYR A 78 -3.57 8.35 -0.96
C TYR A 78 -3.62 7.36 0.21
N ASP A 79 -4.84 6.94 0.55
CA ASP A 79 -5.19 6.16 1.73
C ASP A 79 -4.67 6.71 3.07
N GLU A 80 -5.59 7.33 3.83
CA GLU A 80 -5.24 7.89 5.14
C GLU A 80 -4.88 6.79 6.16
N ASN A 81 -5.56 5.64 6.11
CA ASN A 81 -5.41 4.57 7.10
C ASN A 81 -4.05 3.89 6.96
N VAL A 82 -3.64 3.55 5.74
CA VAL A 82 -2.34 2.93 5.48
C VAL A 82 -1.21 3.90 5.83
N CYS A 83 -1.33 5.19 5.48
CA CYS A 83 -0.34 6.19 5.88
C CYS A 83 -0.19 6.26 7.41
N ARG A 84 -1.30 6.28 8.16
CA ARG A 84 -1.28 6.28 9.63
C ARG A 84 -0.62 5.04 10.19
N PHE A 85 -0.93 3.86 9.66
CA PHE A 85 -0.32 2.61 10.10
C PHE A 85 1.18 2.53 9.80
N LEU A 86 1.61 2.92 8.59
CA LEU A 86 3.03 2.95 8.25
C LEU A 86 3.80 3.94 9.11
N LEU A 87 3.24 5.15 9.29
CA LEU A 87 3.80 6.13 10.20
C LEU A 87 3.89 5.57 11.61
N ALA A 88 2.92 4.79 12.09
CA ALA A 88 2.90 4.19 13.43
C ALA A 88 3.85 3.00 13.59
N ALA A 89 4.00 2.15 12.57
CA ALA A 89 4.69 0.87 12.66
C ALA A 89 6.16 0.92 12.23
N LEU A 90 6.50 1.65 11.17
CA LEU A 90 7.86 1.65 10.62
C LEU A 90 8.84 2.45 11.49
N ARG A 91 10.06 1.92 11.60
CA ARG A 91 11.20 2.56 12.26
C ARG A 91 12.43 2.48 11.35
N GLU A 92 13.43 3.31 11.66
CA GLU A 92 14.73 3.25 10.99
C GLU A 92 15.33 1.83 11.10
N GLY A 93 15.94 1.35 10.02
CA GLY A 93 16.53 0.03 9.93
C GLY A 93 15.53 -1.12 9.75
N ASN A 94 14.23 -0.85 9.59
CA ASN A 94 13.22 -1.90 9.32
C ASN A 94 13.33 -2.43 7.89
N THR A 95 12.93 -3.69 7.71
CA THR A 95 12.62 -4.28 6.41
C THR A 95 11.10 -4.26 6.19
N PHE A 96 10.68 -3.55 5.15
CA PHE A 96 9.28 -3.41 4.74
C PHE A 96 9.01 -4.21 3.47
N VAL A 97 7.89 -4.93 3.45
CA VAL A 97 7.38 -5.64 2.28
C VAL A 97 6.09 -4.97 1.81
N ASP A 98 6.04 -4.57 0.55
CA ASP A 98 4.89 -3.91 -0.09
C ASP A 98 4.32 -4.82 -1.17
N ILE A 99 3.25 -5.56 -0.85
CA ILE A 99 2.52 -6.40 -1.82
C ILE A 99 1.45 -5.56 -2.51
N GLY A 100 1.52 -5.51 -3.84
CA GLY A 100 0.73 -4.58 -4.65
C GLY A 100 1.27 -3.16 -4.52
N ALA A 101 2.55 -3.00 -4.85
CA ALA A 101 3.24 -1.72 -4.69
C ALA A 101 2.73 -0.63 -5.64
N HIS A 102 2.04 -1.01 -6.73
CA HIS A 102 1.50 -0.11 -7.74
C HIS A 102 2.58 0.87 -8.24
N PHE A 103 2.33 2.18 -8.28
CA PHE A 103 3.33 3.18 -8.66
C PHE A 103 4.36 3.50 -7.56
N GLY A 104 4.30 2.82 -6.41
CA GLY A 104 5.34 2.86 -5.38
C GLY A 104 5.20 3.96 -4.34
N PHE A 105 4.00 4.51 -4.14
CA PHE A 105 3.80 5.55 -3.11
C PHE A 105 4.16 5.06 -1.71
N PHE A 106 3.62 3.90 -1.29
CA PHE A 106 3.90 3.35 0.04
C PHE A 106 5.33 2.83 0.14
N SER A 107 5.84 2.17 -0.90
CA SER A 107 7.27 1.81 -1.00
C SER A 107 8.20 3.03 -0.81
N LYS A 108 7.90 4.16 -1.45
CA LYS A 108 8.72 5.39 -1.35
C LYS A 108 8.60 6.05 0.02
N LEU A 109 7.39 6.11 0.59
CA LEU A 109 7.19 6.53 1.98
C LEU A 109 7.97 5.64 2.95
N ALA A 110 7.94 4.32 2.74
CA ALA A 110 8.66 3.37 3.57
C ALA A 110 10.16 3.57 3.48
N VAL A 111 10.75 3.77 2.29
CA VAL A 111 12.17 4.13 2.14
C VAL A 111 12.51 5.35 3.01
N ARG A 112 11.66 6.38 2.99
CA ARG A 112 11.87 7.60 3.79
C ARG A 112 11.85 7.35 5.29
N LEU A 113 11.02 6.40 5.75
CA LEU A 113 10.83 6.04 7.15
C LEU A 113 11.90 5.08 7.68
N VAL A 114 12.29 4.09 6.87
CA VAL A 114 13.27 3.06 7.29
C VAL A 114 14.71 3.54 7.13
N GLY A 115 14.95 4.58 6.33
CA GLY A 115 16.28 5.16 6.15
C GLY A 115 17.25 4.24 5.41
N GLY A 116 18.52 4.66 5.32
CA GLY A 116 19.55 3.93 4.55
C GLY A 116 20.01 2.60 5.19
N SER A 117 19.67 2.36 6.45
CA SER A 117 19.93 1.09 7.15
C SER A 117 18.78 0.09 7.03
N GLY A 118 17.64 0.52 6.51
CA GLY A 118 16.47 -0.32 6.25
C GLY A 118 16.39 -0.76 4.79
N HIS A 119 15.38 -1.56 4.48
CA HIS A 119 15.18 -2.09 3.13
C HIS A 119 13.71 -2.21 2.76
N VAL A 120 13.36 -1.91 1.52
CA VAL A 120 12.01 -2.08 0.97
C VAL A 120 12.00 -3.13 -0.13
N VAL A 121 11.10 -4.12 -0.03
CA VAL A 121 10.85 -5.11 -1.08
C VAL A 121 9.45 -4.89 -1.64
N ALA A 122 9.38 -4.38 -2.87
CA ALA A 122 8.14 -3.99 -3.53
C ALA A 122 7.72 -5.04 -4.56
N PHE A 123 6.55 -5.66 -4.37
CA PHE A 123 6.00 -6.65 -5.30
C PHE A 123 4.98 -5.97 -6.22
N GLU A 124 5.26 -5.99 -7.51
CA GLU A 124 4.36 -5.47 -8.54
C GLU A 124 4.50 -6.32 -9.82
N PRO A 125 3.53 -7.21 -10.10
CA PRO A 125 3.61 -8.08 -11.27
C PRO A 125 3.34 -7.37 -12.60
N MET A 126 2.57 -6.27 -12.60
CA MET A 126 2.08 -5.68 -13.85
C MET A 126 3.17 -4.88 -14.56
N PRO A 127 3.60 -5.24 -15.78
CA PRO A 127 4.76 -4.61 -16.43
C PRO A 127 4.66 -3.09 -16.58
N ARG A 128 3.48 -2.56 -16.96
CA ARG A 128 3.26 -1.11 -17.10
C ARG A 128 3.42 -0.39 -15.77
N THR A 129 2.74 -0.88 -14.74
CA THR A 129 2.77 -0.33 -13.38
C THR A 129 4.18 -0.42 -12.78
N ARG A 130 4.82 -1.58 -12.92
CA ARG A 130 6.20 -1.83 -12.48
C ARG A 130 7.23 -0.90 -13.13
N SER A 131 7.03 -0.52 -14.39
CA SER A 131 7.93 0.45 -15.05
C SER A 131 7.94 1.79 -14.31
N LEU A 132 6.78 2.28 -13.87
CA LEU A 132 6.68 3.53 -13.12
C LEU A 132 7.16 3.38 -11.68
N LEU A 133 6.87 2.24 -11.03
CA LEU A 133 7.45 1.86 -9.74
C LEU A 133 8.99 1.94 -9.76
N SER A 134 9.60 1.33 -10.77
CA SER A 134 11.05 1.33 -10.96
C SER A 134 11.60 2.74 -11.17
N ALA A 135 10.90 3.60 -11.90
CA ALA A 135 11.30 5.00 -12.05
C ALA A 135 11.24 5.75 -10.71
N ASN A 136 10.17 5.54 -9.93
CA ASN A 136 9.95 6.21 -8.65
C ASN A 136 10.90 5.76 -7.52
N LEU A 137 11.37 4.52 -7.59
CA LEU A 137 12.32 3.91 -6.66
C LEU A 137 13.77 3.88 -7.17
N SER A 138 14.05 4.37 -8.38
CA SER A 138 15.37 4.29 -9.01
C SER A 138 16.54 4.74 -8.10
N GLY A 139 16.40 5.88 -7.42
CA GLY A 139 17.41 6.36 -6.47
C GLY A 139 17.60 5.45 -5.25
N SER A 140 16.52 4.88 -4.73
CA SER A 140 16.53 3.95 -3.59
C SER A 140 17.12 2.59 -3.96
N ILE A 141 16.84 2.11 -5.18
CA ILE A 141 17.45 0.91 -5.74
C ILE A 141 18.96 1.13 -5.94
N GLY A 142 19.34 2.28 -6.53
CA GLY A 142 20.75 2.63 -6.69
C GLY A 142 21.52 2.79 -5.37
N ALA A 143 20.83 3.20 -4.31
CA ALA A 143 21.38 3.27 -2.95
C ALA A 143 21.35 1.94 -2.20
N GLY A 144 20.75 0.88 -2.77
CA GLY A 144 20.65 -0.44 -2.16
C GLY A 144 19.62 -0.57 -1.04
N CYS A 145 18.70 0.40 -0.88
CA CYS A 145 17.66 0.38 0.17
C CYS A 145 16.26 -0.04 -0.35
N ALA A 146 16.15 -0.39 -1.64
CA ALA A 146 14.92 -0.93 -2.22
C ALA A 146 15.19 -1.98 -3.30
N SER A 147 14.25 -2.88 -3.49
CA SER A 147 14.25 -3.92 -4.54
C SER A 147 12.82 -4.17 -5.03
N ILE A 148 12.69 -4.60 -6.29
CA ILE A 148 11.40 -4.88 -6.93
C ILE A 148 11.31 -6.36 -7.27
N VAL A 149 10.16 -6.97 -6.98
CA VAL A 149 9.81 -8.34 -7.34
C VAL A 149 8.69 -8.29 -8.38
N GLU A 150 8.90 -8.98 -9.50
CA GLU A 150 7.97 -8.99 -10.64
C GLU A 150 6.92 -10.10 -10.61
N TYR A 151 6.81 -10.81 -9.49
CA TYR A 151 5.85 -11.88 -9.27
C TYR A 151 4.69 -11.39 -8.43
N ALA A 152 3.49 -11.90 -8.72
CA ALA A 152 2.38 -11.81 -7.77
C ALA A 152 2.69 -12.75 -6.59
N ALA A 153 2.74 -12.21 -5.37
CA ALA A 153 2.80 -13.04 -4.17
C ALA A 153 1.48 -13.81 -4.04
N PHE A 154 1.56 -15.11 -3.78
CA PHE A 154 0.40 -16.00 -3.73
C PHE A 154 0.69 -17.21 -2.84
N ASP A 155 -0.21 -18.21 -2.79
CA ASP A 155 -0.02 -19.46 -2.03
C ASP A 155 0.47 -20.64 -2.86
N GLU A 156 0.71 -20.47 -4.16
CA GLU A 156 1.23 -21.51 -5.06
C GLU A 156 1.88 -20.87 -6.31
N GLU A 157 2.67 -21.64 -7.05
CA GLU A 157 3.15 -21.22 -8.37
C GLU A 157 2.09 -21.49 -9.44
N LYS A 158 1.71 -20.45 -10.18
CA LYS A 158 0.74 -20.53 -11.28
C LYS A 158 0.80 -19.30 -12.17
N THR A 159 0.11 -19.37 -13.31
CA THR A 159 -0.24 -18.19 -14.10
C THR A 159 -1.63 -17.71 -13.69
N LEU A 160 -1.76 -16.41 -13.41
CA LEU A 160 -3.01 -15.71 -13.18
C LEU A 160 -3.31 -14.83 -14.39
N GLU A 161 -4.55 -14.81 -14.85
CA GLU A 161 -5.00 -13.86 -15.87
C GLU A 161 -5.42 -12.56 -15.16
N PHE A 162 -4.61 -11.51 -15.29
CA PHE A 162 -4.96 -10.17 -14.83
C PHE A 162 -5.70 -9.43 -15.94
N ARG A 163 -6.51 -8.44 -15.58
CA ARG A 163 -7.06 -7.47 -16.52
C ARG A 163 -6.29 -6.16 -16.41
N ASP A 164 -5.62 -5.76 -17.48
CA ASP A 164 -4.99 -4.45 -17.62
C ASP A 164 -6.02 -3.45 -18.19
N TYR A 165 -6.48 -2.53 -17.35
CA TYR A 165 -7.42 -1.48 -17.74
C TYR A 165 -6.71 -0.22 -18.28
N GLY A 166 -5.41 -0.30 -18.50
CA GLY A 166 -4.58 0.80 -18.96
C GLY A 166 -4.31 1.85 -17.87
N ASP A 167 -3.48 2.82 -18.22
CA ASP A 167 -2.91 3.76 -17.25
C ASP A 167 -3.95 4.55 -16.45
N ALA A 168 -5.10 4.88 -17.05
CA ALA A 168 -6.18 5.62 -16.41
C ALA A 168 -6.93 4.85 -15.29
N HIS A 169 -6.80 3.53 -15.26
CA HIS A 169 -7.54 2.62 -14.39
C HIS A 169 -6.66 1.53 -13.78
N SER A 170 -5.33 1.73 -13.77
CA SER A 170 -4.36 0.74 -13.31
C SER A 170 -4.52 0.31 -11.84
N SER A 171 -5.16 1.14 -11.00
CA SER A 171 -5.55 0.81 -9.62
C SER A 171 -6.72 -0.16 -9.50
N PHE A 172 -7.22 -0.69 -10.61
CA PHE A 172 -8.22 -1.76 -10.63
C PHE A 172 -7.68 -3.03 -11.30
N ASN A 173 -6.40 -3.05 -11.68
CA ASN A 173 -5.78 -4.20 -12.33
C ASN A 173 -5.73 -5.36 -11.34
N SER A 174 -6.51 -6.40 -11.61
CA SER A 174 -6.72 -7.51 -10.67
C SER A 174 -6.95 -8.81 -11.43
N ALA A 175 -6.73 -9.93 -10.73
CA ALA A 175 -7.10 -11.27 -11.22
C ALA A 175 -8.59 -11.58 -11.02
N PHE A 176 -9.31 -10.80 -10.21
CA PHE A 176 -10.71 -11.04 -9.87
C PHE A 176 -11.60 -10.00 -10.53
N VAL A 177 -12.27 -10.42 -11.61
CA VAL A 177 -13.15 -9.56 -12.39
C VAL A 177 -14.43 -9.26 -11.59
N GLY A 178 -14.64 -8.02 -11.16
CA GLY A 178 -15.97 -7.61 -10.70
C GLY A 178 -16.20 -6.16 -10.28
N ARG A 179 -15.49 -5.19 -10.89
CA ARG A 179 -15.84 -3.77 -10.73
C ARG A 179 -16.39 -3.17 -12.02
N GLY A 180 -17.55 -3.63 -12.52
CA GLY A 180 -18.36 -2.92 -13.54
C GLY A 180 -17.69 -2.57 -14.88
N LEU A 181 -16.42 -2.94 -15.08
CA LEU A 181 -15.57 -2.71 -16.25
C LEU A 181 -15.37 -4.01 -17.03
N GLU A 182 -16.35 -4.92 -16.96
CA GLU A 182 -16.28 -6.33 -17.35
C GLU A 182 -15.89 -6.60 -18.82
N ARG A 183 -15.68 -5.57 -19.64
CA ARG A 183 -15.50 -5.71 -21.10
C ARG A 183 -14.38 -4.88 -21.73
N THR A 184 -13.52 -4.18 -20.98
CA THR A 184 -12.52 -3.27 -21.58
C THR A 184 -11.06 -3.54 -21.22
N GLY A 185 -10.78 -4.36 -20.20
CA GLY A 185 -9.40 -4.70 -19.81
C GLY A 185 -8.76 -5.74 -20.74
N ILE A 186 -7.52 -5.50 -21.14
CA ILE A 186 -6.72 -6.45 -21.93
C ILE A 186 -6.23 -7.56 -20.98
N PRO A 187 -6.45 -8.85 -21.31
CA PRO A 187 -5.91 -9.94 -20.48
C PRO A 187 -4.39 -9.93 -20.53
N VAL A 188 -3.76 -10.07 -19.37
CA VAL A 188 -2.30 -10.16 -19.22
C VAL A 188 -1.98 -11.33 -18.30
N ASP A 189 -1.14 -12.23 -18.79
CA ASP A 189 -0.64 -13.35 -17.99
C ASP A 189 0.38 -12.85 -16.97
N VAL A 190 0.08 -13.07 -15.71
CA VAL A 190 0.92 -12.73 -14.56
C VAL A 190 1.41 -14.01 -13.91
N ARG A 191 2.73 -14.11 -13.70
CA ARG A 191 3.30 -15.21 -12.92
C ARG A 191 3.09 -14.94 -11.43
N ALA A 192 2.37 -15.84 -10.78
CA ALA A 192 2.19 -15.89 -9.34
C ALA A 192 3.09 -16.97 -8.75
N ARG A 193 3.65 -16.72 -7.59
CA ARG A 193 4.53 -17.65 -6.87
C ARG A 193 4.24 -17.58 -5.37
N ARG A 194 4.53 -18.68 -4.67
CA ARG A 194 4.44 -18.72 -3.20
C ARG A 194 5.34 -17.64 -2.60
N PHE A 195 4.82 -16.82 -1.69
CA PHE A 195 5.60 -15.76 -1.05
C PHE A 195 6.87 -16.29 -0.38
N ASP A 196 6.76 -17.34 0.43
CA ASP A 196 7.90 -17.92 1.17
C ASP A 196 9.02 -18.41 0.22
N ASP A 197 8.69 -18.96 -0.94
CA ASP A 197 9.68 -19.43 -1.92
C ASP A 197 10.50 -18.24 -2.47
N ILE A 198 9.80 -17.17 -2.87
CA ILE A 198 10.44 -15.92 -3.33
C ILE A 198 11.30 -15.34 -2.20
N TRP A 199 10.75 -15.27 -0.98
CA TRP A 199 11.42 -14.64 0.14
C TRP A 199 12.73 -15.35 0.51
N ASN A 200 12.72 -16.68 0.48
CA ASN A 200 13.90 -17.51 0.70
C ASN A 200 14.95 -17.30 -0.40
N GLU A 201 14.54 -17.19 -1.67
CA GLU A 201 15.44 -16.91 -2.81
C GLU A 201 16.11 -15.54 -2.72
N LEU A 202 15.39 -14.51 -2.23
CA LEU A 202 15.94 -13.18 -2.03
C LEU A 202 16.98 -13.15 -0.88
N GLY A 203 16.99 -14.15 0.00
CA GLY A 203 17.99 -14.29 1.07
C GLY A 203 17.82 -13.29 2.23
N HIS A 204 16.72 -12.54 2.29
CA HIS A 204 16.45 -11.61 3.38
C HIS A 204 16.21 -12.33 4.72
N GLN A 205 16.77 -11.79 5.79
CA GLN A 205 16.77 -12.43 7.11
C GLN A 205 15.76 -11.84 8.11
N ARG A 206 14.90 -10.91 7.68
CA ARG A 206 13.91 -10.25 8.56
C ARG A 206 12.76 -9.63 7.77
N ILE A 207 11.57 -9.60 8.36
CA ILE A 207 10.44 -8.78 7.92
C ILE A 207 9.90 -8.08 9.17
N ASP A 208 9.85 -6.75 9.15
CA ASP A 208 9.33 -5.97 10.29
C ASP A 208 7.88 -5.55 10.05
N VAL A 209 7.57 -5.12 8.82
CA VAL A 209 6.22 -4.70 8.42
C VAL A 209 5.91 -5.23 7.01
N MET A 210 4.70 -5.74 6.80
CA MET A 210 4.20 -6.23 5.52
C MET A 210 2.86 -5.56 5.21
N LYS A 211 2.76 -4.85 4.10
CA LYS A 211 1.51 -4.32 3.54
C LYS A 211 1.02 -5.26 2.45
N ILE A 212 -0.27 -5.61 2.50
CA ILE A 212 -0.92 -6.54 1.57
C ILE A 212 -2.17 -5.89 0.99
N ASP A 213 -2.13 -5.67 -0.31
CA ASP A 213 -3.16 -5.05 -1.12
C ASP A 213 -3.03 -5.70 -2.49
N ALA A 214 -3.63 -6.87 -2.61
CA ALA A 214 -3.41 -7.78 -3.73
C ALA A 214 -4.72 -7.98 -4.50
N GLU A 215 -5.59 -6.97 -4.45
CA GLU A 215 -6.88 -6.91 -5.11
C GLU A 215 -7.70 -8.19 -4.90
N SER A 216 -8.02 -8.51 -3.64
CA SER A 216 -8.77 -9.72 -3.22
C SER A 216 -7.95 -11.01 -3.08
N ALA A 217 -6.63 -10.95 -3.24
CA ALA A 217 -5.74 -12.09 -3.00
C ALA A 217 -5.07 -12.09 -1.60
N GLU A 218 -5.47 -11.21 -0.68
CA GLU A 218 -4.78 -10.96 0.59
C GLU A 218 -4.64 -12.24 1.42
N LEU A 219 -5.72 -13.04 1.53
CA LEU A 219 -5.67 -14.32 2.25
C LEU A 219 -4.72 -15.32 1.58
N ARG A 220 -4.66 -15.35 0.25
CA ARG A 220 -3.74 -16.23 -0.49
C ARG A 220 -2.28 -15.83 -0.26
N VAL A 221 -1.99 -14.53 -0.25
CA VAL A 221 -0.66 -14.03 0.13
C VAL A 221 -0.30 -14.47 1.55
N LEU A 222 -1.22 -14.32 2.51
CA LEU A 222 -1.00 -14.72 3.91
C LEU A 222 -0.71 -16.22 4.04
N ILE A 223 -1.48 -17.08 3.36
CA ILE A 223 -1.23 -18.52 3.33
C ILE A 223 0.13 -18.83 2.71
N GLY A 224 0.49 -18.14 1.62
CA GLY A 224 1.79 -18.28 0.97
C GLY A 224 2.98 -17.77 1.79
N ALA A 225 2.73 -16.94 2.80
CA ALA A 225 3.71 -16.34 3.69
C ALA A 225 3.73 -16.97 5.09
N GLU A 226 3.08 -18.13 5.29
CA GLU A 226 2.89 -18.72 6.60
C GLU A 226 4.20 -18.94 7.36
N GLN A 227 5.27 -19.41 6.70
CA GLN A 227 6.55 -19.65 7.35
C GLN A 227 7.23 -18.33 7.73
N SER A 228 7.21 -17.34 6.84
CA SER A 228 7.74 -16.00 7.11
C SER A 228 6.99 -15.30 8.25
N LEU A 229 5.66 -15.41 8.30
CA LEU A 229 4.84 -14.84 9.36
C LEU A 229 5.13 -15.51 10.71
N ALA A 230 5.24 -16.84 10.75
CA ALA A 230 5.60 -17.57 11.96
C ALA A 230 7.01 -17.23 12.47
N LYS A 231 7.98 -17.08 11.54
CA LYS A 231 9.39 -16.83 11.85
C LYS A 231 9.66 -15.38 12.26
N TYR A 232 9.22 -14.42 11.48
CA TYR A 232 9.57 -13.01 11.64
C TYR A 232 8.54 -12.21 12.45
N LYS A 233 7.29 -12.71 12.48
CA LYS A 233 6.14 -12.04 13.12
C LYS A 233 6.07 -10.56 12.74
N PRO A 234 6.02 -10.19 11.44
CA PRO A 234 5.93 -8.78 11.07
C PRO A 234 4.60 -8.19 11.53
N VAL A 235 4.52 -6.86 11.67
CA VAL A 235 3.23 -6.15 11.64
C VAL A 235 2.65 -6.31 10.24
N VAL A 236 1.37 -6.68 10.13
CA VAL A 236 0.69 -6.83 8.83
C VAL A 236 -0.32 -5.71 8.66
N ILE A 237 -0.34 -5.03 7.52
CA ILE A 237 -1.38 -4.08 7.13
C ILE A 237 -2.06 -4.70 5.91
N ALA A 238 -3.37 -4.95 5.97
CA ALA A 238 -4.09 -5.62 4.90
C ALA A 238 -5.32 -4.82 4.47
N GLU A 239 -5.57 -4.81 3.16
CA GLU A 239 -6.80 -4.29 2.56
C GLU A 239 -7.98 -5.22 2.83
N PHE A 240 -9.15 -4.63 3.08
CA PHE A 240 -10.40 -5.32 3.31
C PHE A 240 -11.49 -4.73 2.41
N GLY A 241 -12.36 -5.60 1.89
CA GLY A 241 -13.52 -5.21 1.11
C GLY A 241 -14.28 -6.41 0.56
N ASP A 242 -15.54 -6.59 0.97
CA ASP A 242 -16.37 -7.69 0.47
C ASP A 242 -17.14 -7.25 -0.78
N PHE A 243 -16.60 -7.61 -1.95
CA PHE A 243 -17.15 -7.27 -3.26
C PHE A 243 -18.05 -8.37 -3.87
N ASP A 244 -18.36 -9.43 -3.11
CA ASP A 244 -19.19 -10.57 -3.54
C ASP A 244 -18.69 -11.24 -4.84
N LEU A 245 -17.35 -11.31 -5.01
CA LEU A 245 -16.71 -11.91 -6.18
C LEU A 245 -16.69 -13.45 -6.10
N PRO A 246 -16.87 -14.15 -7.23
CA PRO A 246 -16.81 -15.60 -7.25
C PRO A 246 -15.41 -16.11 -6.87
N ASN A 247 -15.35 -17.11 -6.00
CA ASN A 247 -14.11 -17.75 -5.53
C ASN A 247 -13.15 -16.83 -4.74
N VAL A 248 -13.63 -15.67 -4.28
CA VAL A 248 -12.90 -14.80 -3.36
C VAL A 248 -13.42 -15.07 -1.94
N PRO A 249 -12.55 -15.46 -0.99
CA PRO A 249 -12.92 -15.58 0.42
C PRO A 249 -13.40 -14.24 0.98
N ALA A 250 -14.40 -14.27 1.87
CA ALA A 250 -14.81 -13.06 2.58
C ALA A 250 -13.65 -12.47 3.40
N SER A 251 -13.56 -11.15 3.48
CA SER A 251 -12.46 -10.43 4.14
C SER A 251 -12.30 -10.83 5.61
N ARG A 252 -13.40 -11.21 6.28
CA ARG A 252 -13.37 -11.75 7.66
C ARG A 252 -12.42 -12.94 7.83
N SER A 253 -12.19 -13.71 6.76
CA SER A 253 -11.31 -14.88 6.75
C SER A 253 -9.85 -14.50 7.06
N ILE A 254 -9.44 -13.26 6.73
CA ILE A 254 -8.11 -12.72 7.09
C ILE A 254 -7.98 -12.60 8.61
N VAL A 255 -9.02 -12.08 9.27
CA VAL A 255 -9.06 -11.95 10.74
C VAL A 255 -9.06 -13.34 11.38
N GLU A 256 -9.91 -14.24 10.88
CA GLU A 256 -10.00 -15.63 11.36
C GLU A 256 -8.69 -16.40 11.17
N TRP A 257 -7.87 -16.04 10.17
CA TRP A 257 -6.58 -16.65 9.92
C TRP A 257 -5.45 -16.09 10.80
N LEU A 258 -5.41 -14.77 11.02
CA LEU A 258 -4.35 -14.09 11.77
C LEU A 258 -4.52 -14.18 13.29
N LEU A 259 -5.74 -14.07 13.83
CA LEU A 259 -5.94 -14.04 15.29
C LEU A 259 -5.45 -15.31 16.00
N PRO A 260 -5.73 -16.54 15.52
CA PRO A 260 -5.20 -17.76 16.13
C PRO A 260 -3.67 -17.86 16.05
N ARG A 261 -3.03 -17.12 15.13
CA ARG A 261 -1.57 -17.05 14.95
C ARG A 261 -0.91 -16.00 15.85
N GLY A 262 -1.62 -15.50 16.85
CA GLY A 262 -1.05 -14.62 17.88
C GLY A 262 -1.04 -13.13 17.49
N TYR A 263 -1.84 -12.74 16.51
CA TYR A 263 -2.03 -11.35 16.14
C TYR A 263 -3.23 -10.70 16.84
N VAL A 264 -3.19 -9.38 16.94
CA VAL A 264 -4.30 -8.53 17.40
C VAL A 264 -4.58 -7.50 16.31
N ALA A 265 -5.86 -7.33 15.95
CA ALA A 265 -6.29 -6.45 14.88
C ALA A 265 -6.63 -5.04 15.39
N PHE A 266 -6.31 -4.03 14.58
CA PHE A 266 -6.51 -2.61 14.87
C PHE A 266 -7.06 -1.86 13.66
N GLU A 267 -7.90 -0.88 13.95
CA GLU A 267 -8.41 0.14 13.02
C GLU A 267 -7.59 1.42 13.12
N ALA A 268 -7.45 2.13 12.00
CA ALA A 268 -6.75 3.40 11.99
C ALA A 268 -7.57 4.47 12.72
N SER A 269 -6.90 5.34 13.47
CA SER A 269 -7.54 6.52 14.02
C SER A 269 -6.59 7.69 14.20
N ARG A 270 -7.16 8.88 14.43
CA ARG A 270 -6.38 10.11 14.68
C ARG A 270 -5.56 10.05 15.96
N SER A 271 -6.06 9.37 16.99
CA SER A 271 -5.37 9.17 18.26
C SER A 271 -4.55 7.88 18.30
N GLY A 272 -4.21 7.31 17.14
CA GLY A 272 -3.49 6.04 17.03
C GLY A 272 -4.39 4.83 16.77
N PRO A 273 -3.80 3.64 16.58
CA PRO A 273 -4.54 2.41 16.27
C PRO A 273 -5.51 2.03 17.40
N ARG A 274 -6.76 1.72 17.06
CA ARG A 274 -7.78 1.27 18.03
C ARG A 274 -8.09 -0.22 17.85
N PRO A 275 -8.30 -1.00 18.93
CA PRO A 275 -8.63 -2.41 18.80
C PRO A 275 -9.84 -2.63 17.88
N HIS A 276 -9.71 -3.56 16.95
CA HIS A 276 -10.76 -3.91 16.01
C HIS A 276 -11.68 -4.99 16.59
N GLN A 277 -12.99 -4.88 16.31
CA GLN A 277 -13.96 -5.95 16.58
C GLN A 277 -14.33 -6.63 15.27
N ALA A 278 -14.17 -7.95 15.21
CA ALA A 278 -14.43 -8.74 14.01
C ALA A 278 -15.87 -8.53 13.52
N GLN A 279 -16.02 -8.36 12.21
CA GLN A 279 -17.30 -8.10 11.55
C GLN A 279 -17.66 -9.27 10.63
N VAL A 280 -18.95 -9.45 10.37
CA VAL A 280 -19.43 -10.48 9.43
C VAL A 280 -19.11 -10.07 7.99
N ARG A 281 -19.25 -8.77 7.69
CA ARG A 281 -18.91 -8.17 6.40
C ARG A 281 -18.09 -6.91 6.59
N TYR A 282 -17.25 -6.61 5.61
CA TYR A 282 -16.39 -5.45 5.57
C TYR A 282 -16.69 -4.61 4.32
N GLY A 283 -16.89 -3.31 4.52
CA GLY A 283 -16.73 -2.34 3.43
C GLY A 283 -15.24 -2.12 3.13
N TYR A 284 -14.94 -1.21 2.20
CA TYR A 284 -13.56 -0.83 1.93
C TYR A 284 -12.89 -0.24 3.17
N THR A 285 -11.85 -0.90 3.68
CA THR A 285 -11.04 -0.42 4.79
C THR A 285 -9.66 -1.07 4.77
N ASN A 286 -8.79 -0.63 5.69
CA ASN A 286 -7.50 -1.24 5.94
C ASN A 286 -7.40 -1.55 7.43
N LEU A 287 -6.93 -2.75 7.77
CA LEU A 287 -6.67 -3.16 9.16
C LEU A 287 -5.18 -3.41 9.37
N MET A 288 -4.71 -3.11 10.57
CA MET A 288 -3.35 -3.44 11.01
C MET A 288 -3.40 -4.58 12.03
N PHE A 289 -2.56 -5.58 11.86
CA PHE A 289 -2.42 -6.73 12.72
C PHE A 289 -1.04 -6.70 13.35
N VAL A 290 -1.00 -6.65 14.68
CA VAL A 290 0.24 -6.60 15.45
C VAL A 290 0.40 -7.90 16.23
N PRO A 291 1.56 -8.56 16.18
CA PRO A 291 1.84 -9.71 17.05
C PRO A 291 1.70 -9.32 18.53
N ARG A 292 1.12 -10.19 19.35
CA ARG A 292 0.89 -9.93 20.78
C ARG A 292 2.16 -9.54 21.55
N ASP A 293 3.31 -10.11 21.16
CA ASP A 293 4.63 -9.81 21.75
C ASP A 293 5.23 -8.48 21.26
N LYS A 294 4.60 -7.81 20.28
CA LYS A 294 5.05 -6.55 19.70
C LYS A 294 4.07 -5.38 19.92
N LEU A 295 3.05 -5.53 20.78
CA LEU A 295 2.07 -4.46 21.07
C LEU A 295 2.71 -3.16 21.58
N GLY A 296 3.81 -3.25 22.34
CA GLY A 296 4.55 -2.07 22.80
C GLY A 296 5.11 -1.18 21.68
N LEU A 297 5.22 -1.68 20.43
CA LEU A 297 5.64 -0.87 19.28
C LEU A 297 4.63 0.22 18.90
N ILE A 298 3.34 -0.01 19.16
CA ILE A 298 2.26 0.89 18.77
C ILE A 298 1.75 1.77 19.93
N ASP A 299 1.92 1.33 21.19
CA ASP A 299 1.48 2.09 22.37
C ASP A 299 2.46 3.20 22.79
N ALA A 300 3.75 3.08 22.46
CA ALA A 300 4.81 3.97 22.95
C ALA A 300 4.79 5.43 22.42
N ARG A 301 3.73 5.86 21.71
CA ARG A 301 3.63 7.23 21.16
C ARG A 301 2.90 8.23 22.06
N ASP A 302 2.22 7.76 23.10
CA ASP A 302 1.57 8.64 24.07
C ASP A 302 2.49 9.06 25.24
N SER A 303 3.79 8.77 25.15
CA SER A 303 4.74 8.95 26.27
C SER A 303 5.80 10.04 26.09
N HIS A 304 5.77 10.83 25.01
CA HIS A 304 6.78 11.88 24.74
C HIS A 304 6.17 13.20 24.28
#